data_AF-A0A067K7D8-F1
#
_entry.id   AF-A0A067K7D8-F1
#
_cell.length_a   1.000
_cell.length_b   1.000
_cell.length_c   1.000
_cell.angle_alpha   90.00
_cell.angle_beta   90.00
_cell.angle_gamma   90.00
#
_symmetry.space_group_name_H-M   'P 1'
#
loop_
_entity.id
_entity.type
_entity.pdbx_description
1 polymer ?
#
loop_
_entity_poly.entity_id
_entity_poly.type
_entity_poly.pdbx_seq_one_letter_code
_entity_poly.pdbx_strand_id
1 'polypeptide(L)'
;MNQMFEAMSSNYKAWCSGFAPMVVGGDMDSVHVQEFCRTLFNMRPDISLSLAHVKFSSDIRHLLTMVKVPCHILQGKMDKVVPVEVSEYLHQTLGGPSIVELMPTNGHLPQLSSPEVVVAVIVKHLRLDITQ
;
A
#
# COMPACT_ATOMS: atom_id res chain seq x y z
N MET A 1 7.51 14.00 -7.12
CA MET A 1 7.70 12.75 -7.91
C MET A 1 9.04 12.72 -8.62
N ASN A 2 9.42 13.73 -9.42
CA ASN A 2 10.72 13.74 -10.11
C ASN A 2 11.92 13.53 -9.17
N GLN A 3 11.93 14.19 -8.00
CA GLN A 3 12.97 14.02 -6.99
C GLN A 3 13.11 12.57 -6.47
N MET A 4 12.00 11.81 -6.40
CA MET A 4 12.05 10.41 -5.97
C MET A 4 12.69 9.55 -7.07
N PHE A 5 12.34 9.77 -8.34
CA PHE A 5 12.96 9.06 -9.46
C PHE A 5 14.45 9.39 -9.59
N GLU A 6 14.84 10.65 -9.38
CA GLU A 6 16.24 11.09 -9.33
C GLU A 6 17.00 10.44 -8.17
N ALA A 7 16.40 10.33 -6.98
CA ALA A 7 17.02 9.64 -5.85
C ALA A 7 17.24 8.14 -6.14
N MET A 8 16.27 7.48 -6.77
CA MET A 8 16.37 6.08 -7.19
C MET A 8 17.47 5.86 -8.22
N SER A 9 17.59 6.75 -9.21
CA SER A 9 18.57 6.61 -10.30
C SER A 9 19.99 6.97 -9.86
N SER A 10 20.14 7.94 -8.95
CA SER A 10 21.45 8.39 -8.45
C SER A 10 22.06 7.44 -7.43
N ASN A 11 21.28 6.96 -6.47
CA ASN A 11 21.74 6.02 -5.45
C ASN A 11 20.61 5.15 -4.92
N TYR A 12 20.33 4.07 -5.64
CA TYR A 12 19.28 3.12 -5.30
C TYR A 12 19.41 2.57 -3.87
N LYS A 13 20.64 2.32 -3.40
CA LYS A 13 20.90 1.81 -2.06
C LYS A 13 20.50 2.79 -0.98
N ALA A 14 20.94 4.04 -1.10
CA ALA A 14 20.55 5.09 -0.17
C ALA A 14 19.04 5.35 -0.21
N TRP A 15 18.44 5.31 -1.40
CA TRP A 15 17.00 5.42 -1.57
C TRP A 15 16.25 4.31 -0.82
N CYS A 16 16.65 3.03 -0.96
CA CYS A 16 16.01 1.91 -0.25
C CYS A 16 16.03 2.11 1.28
N SER A 17 17.20 2.49 1.83
CA SER A 17 17.35 2.71 3.27
C SER A 17 16.49 3.87 3.81
N GLY A 18 16.23 4.89 3.01
CA GLY A 18 15.34 6.00 3.39
C GLY A 18 13.85 5.69 3.15
N PHE A 19 13.55 4.96 2.07
CA PHE A 19 12.18 4.67 1.65
C PHE A 19 11.52 3.58 2.50
N ALA A 20 12.26 2.53 2.86
CA ALA A 20 11.74 1.40 3.62
C ALA A 20 11.06 1.79 4.96
N PRO A 21 11.70 2.57 5.87
CA PRO A 21 11.06 2.96 7.14
C PRO A 21 9.85 3.87 6.94
N MET A 22 9.86 4.71 5.89
CA MET A 22 8.73 5.58 5.56
C MET A 22 7.48 4.76 5.16
N VAL A 23 7.67 3.71 4.36
CA VAL A 23 6.58 2.85 3.88
C VAL A 23 6.10 1.88 4.96
N VAL A 24 6.99 1.16 5.63
CA VAL A 24 6.61 0.14 6.62
C VAL A 24 6.09 0.76 7.91
N GLY A 25 6.53 1.97 8.25
CA GLY A 25 6.29 2.57 9.57
C GLY A 25 7.25 1.99 10.62
N GLY A 26 8.04 2.86 11.24
CA GLY A 26 9.08 2.48 12.21
C GLY A 26 10.46 3.01 11.80
N ASP A 27 11.51 2.39 12.32
CA ASP A 27 12.90 2.71 12.05
C ASP A 27 13.66 1.49 11.49
N MET A 28 14.94 1.69 11.16
CA MET A 28 15.79 0.63 10.58
C MET A 28 16.14 -0.49 11.58
N ASP A 29 15.84 -0.35 12.87
CA ASP A 29 16.06 -1.42 13.86
C ASP A 29 14.89 -2.42 13.87
N SER A 30 13.74 -2.04 13.29
CA SER A 30 12.61 -2.94 13.07
C SER A 30 12.93 -4.06 12.07
N VAL A 31 12.67 -5.31 12.48
CA VAL A 31 12.83 -6.49 11.61
C VAL A 31 11.98 -6.39 10.34
N HIS A 32 10.80 -5.77 10.41
CA HIS A 32 9.91 -5.61 9.26
C HIS A 32 10.46 -4.59 8.26
N VAL A 33 11.10 -3.52 8.76
CA VAL A 33 11.75 -2.51 7.92
C VAL A 33 12.99 -3.11 7.25
N GLN A 34 13.80 -3.85 8.00
CA GLN A 34 14.98 -4.54 7.45
C GLN A 34 14.58 -5.55 6.38
N GLU A 35 13.53 -6.34 6.63
CA GLU A 35 13.04 -7.32 5.67
C GLU A 35 12.50 -6.66 4.39
N PHE A 36 11.69 -5.62 4.52
CA PHE A 36 11.23 -4.87 3.35
C PHE A 36 12.39 -4.24 2.57
N CYS A 37 13.34 -3.63 3.28
CA CYS A 37 14.54 -3.05 2.68
C CYS A 37 15.36 -4.11 1.93
N ARG A 38 15.54 -5.30 2.52
CA ARG A 38 16.19 -6.46 1.88
C ARG A 38 15.49 -6.85 0.57
N THR A 39 14.15 -6.86 0.54
CA THR A 39 13.41 -7.17 -0.71
C THR A 39 13.59 -6.10 -1.79
N LEU A 40 13.63 -4.81 -1.42
CA LEU A 40 13.93 -3.74 -2.36
C LEU A 40 15.35 -3.89 -2.93
N PHE A 41 16.33 -4.21 -2.08
CA PHE A 41 17.71 -4.45 -2.51
C PHE A 41 17.86 -5.61 -3.50
N ASN A 42 16.96 -6.60 -3.45
CA ASN A 42 16.98 -7.74 -4.37
C ASN A 42 16.38 -7.40 -5.74
N MET A 43 15.78 -6.22 -5.92
CA MET A 43 15.31 -5.77 -7.23
C MET A 43 16.45 -5.13 -8.02
N ARG A 44 16.49 -5.40 -9.33
CA ARG A 44 17.40 -4.69 -10.22
C ARG A 44 17.01 -3.21 -10.26
N PRO A 45 17.93 -2.24 -10.05
CA PRO A 45 17.57 -0.83 -9.89
C PRO A 45 16.79 -0.22 -11.07
N ASP A 46 17.13 -0.60 -12.31
CA ASP A 46 16.43 -0.17 -13.53
C ASP A 46 14.98 -0.68 -13.58
N ILE A 47 14.74 -1.93 -13.16
CA ILE A 47 13.40 -2.51 -13.06
C ILE A 47 12.60 -1.79 -11.97
N SER A 48 13.20 -1.55 -10.81
CA SER A 48 12.55 -0.83 -9.72
C SER A 48 12.18 0.59 -10.11
N LEU A 49 13.05 1.29 -10.85
CA LEU A 49 12.80 2.63 -11.36
C LEU A 49 11.65 2.63 -12.38
N SER A 50 11.65 1.70 -13.33
CA SER A 50 10.57 1.54 -14.30
C SER A 50 9.22 1.27 -13.63
N LEU A 51 9.19 0.37 -12.64
CA LEU A 51 7.99 0.08 -11.86
C LEU A 51 7.52 1.29 -11.03
N ALA A 52 8.45 2.06 -10.48
CA ALA A 52 8.11 3.29 -9.77
C ALA A 52 7.45 4.30 -10.73
N HIS A 53 7.98 4.50 -11.94
CA HIS A 53 7.34 5.35 -12.94
C HIS A 53 5.91 4.91 -13.24
N VAL A 54 5.69 3.61 -13.49
CA VAL A 54 4.35 3.08 -13.72
C VAL A 54 3.45 3.33 -12.50
N LYS A 55 3.86 2.93 -11.30
CA LYS A 55 3.06 3.05 -10.07
C LYS A 55 2.65 4.49 -9.78
N PHE A 56 3.58 5.42 -9.93
CA PHE A 56 3.42 6.79 -9.46
C PHE A 56 2.95 7.78 -10.54
N SER A 57 2.95 7.38 -11.80
CA SER A 57 2.38 8.17 -12.90
C SER A 57 1.05 7.64 -13.41
N SER A 58 0.56 6.52 -12.89
CA SER A 58 -0.75 5.97 -13.26
C SER A 58 -1.90 6.71 -12.58
N ASP A 59 -2.94 7.02 -13.35
CA ASP A 59 -4.24 7.46 -12.84
C ASP A 59 -5.34 6.53 -13.35
N ILE A 60 -5.87 5.72 -12.45
CA ILE A 60 -6.90 4.71 -12.75
C ILE A 60 -8.29 5.10 -12.22
N ARG A 61 -8.47 6.34 -11.74
CA ARG A 61 -9.74 6.79 -11.13
C ARG A 61 -10.94 6.65 -12.06
N HIS A 62 -10.73 6.94 -13.33
CA HIS A 62 -11.73 6.80 -14.39
C HIS A 62 -12.21 5.36 -14.60
N LEU A 63 -11.48 4.35 -14.12
CA LEU A 63 -11.84 2.94 -14.22
C LEU A 63 -12.73 2.45 -13.06
N LEU A 64 -12.77 3.17 -11.93
CA LEU A 64 -13.42 2.69 -10.70
C LEU A 64 -14.92 2.41 -10.89
N THR A 65 -15.61 3.25 -11.64
CA THR A 65 -17.06 3.12 -11.92
C THR A 65 -17.39 1.88 -12.76
N MET A 66 -16.39 1.30 -13.44
CA MET A 66 -16.53 0.07 -14.22
C MET A 66 -16.37 -1.20 -13.38
N VAL A 67 -15.83 -1.10 -12.16
CA VAL A 67 -15.69 -2.25 -11.25
C VAL A 67 -17.07 -2.58 -10.67
N LYS A 68 -17.67 -3.68 -11.11
CA LYS A 68 -19.01 -4.13 -10.67
C LYS A 68 -19.01 -5.26 -9.65
N VAL A 69 -17.86 -5.91 -9.47
CA VAL A 69 -17.71 -6.94 -8.45
C VAL A 69 -17.74 -6.33 -7.05
N PRO A 70 -18.17 -7.07 -6.02
CA PRO A 70 -18.15 -6.59 -4.64
C PRO A 70 -16.71 -6.31 -4.17
N CYS A 71 -16.49 -5.18 -3.52
CA CYS A 71 -15.16 -4.76 -3.05
C CYS A 71 -15.11 -4.53 -1.55
N HIS A 72 -14.22 -5.24 -0.86
CA HIS A 72 -13.86 -4.94 0.52
C HIS A 72 -12.59 -4.11 0.55
N ILE A 73 -12.67 -2.89 1.07
CA ILE A 73 -11.58 -1.93 1.15
C ILE A 73 -11.03 -1.93 2.58
N LEU A 74 -9.84 -2.52 2.75
CA LEU A 74 -9.19 -2.63 4.05
C LEU A 74 -7.98 -1.68 4.08
N GLN A 75 -7.95 -0.77 5.05
CA GLN A 75 -6.88 0.24 5.13
C GLN A 75 -6.39 0.42 6.56
N GLY A 76 -5.07 0.55 6.75
CA GLY A 76 -4.50 0.96 8.02
C GLY A 76 -4.75 2.44 8.31
N LYS A 77 -5.07 2.78 9.56
CA LYS A 77 -5.36 4.17 9.97
C LYS A 77 -4.17 5.12 9.88
N MET A 78 -2.94 4.60 10.01
CA MET A 78 -1.72 5.41 10.02
C MET A 78 -0.79 5.02 8.85
N ASP A 79 -1.30 5.15 7.63
CA ASP A 79 -0.51 4.93 6.41
C ASP A 79 -0.03 6.29 5.84
N LYS A 80 1.29 6.48 5.78
CA LYS A 80 1.91 7.70 5.25
C LYS A 80 1.83 7.81 3.72
N VAL A 81 1.57 6.70 3.04
CA VAL A 81 1.49 6.60 1.57
C VAL A 81 0.06 6.79 1.09
N VAL A 82 -0.92 6.29 1.86
CA VAL A 82 -2.34 6.31 1.48
C VAL A 82 -3.17 7.00 2.57
N PRO A 83 -3.64 8.23 2.35
CA PRO A 83 -4.56 8.92 3.26
C PRO A 83 -5.86 8.13 3.45
N VAL A 84 -6.50 8.25 4.61
CA VAL A 84 -7.75 7.50 4.94
C VAL A 84 -8.90 7.87 3.99
N GLU A 85 -8.91 9.09 3.49
CA GLU A 85 -9.88 9.62 2.53
C GLU A 85 -9.86 8.86 1.20
N VAL A 86 -8.76 8.16 0.88
CA VAL A 86 -8.69 7.31 -0.32
C VAL A 86 -9.65 6.13 -0.20
N SER A 87 -9.79 5.51 0.98
CA SER A 87 -10.76 4.43 1.18
C SER A 87 -12.20 4.92 1.00
N GLU A 88 -12.52 6.11 1.50
CA GLU A 88 -13.83 6.75 1.33
C GLU A 88 -14.10 7.07 -0.13
N TYR A 89 -13.10 7.64 -0.83
CA TYR A 89 -13.19 7.92 -2.26
C TYR A 89 -13.45 6.64 -3.08
N LEU A 90 -12.74 5.55 -2.78
CA LEU A 90 -12.94 4.26 -3.44
C LEU A 90 -14.37 3.75 -3.19
N HIS A 91 -14.83 3.77 -1.93
CA HIS A 91 -16.17 3.33 -1.57
C HIS A 91 -17.28 4.10 -2.29
N GLN A 92 -17.09 5.42 -2.45
CA GLN A 92 -18.06 6.29 -3.14
C GLN A 92 -18.01 6.18 -4.66
N THR A 93 -16.88 5.77 -5.25
CA THR A 93 -16.66 5.82 -6.70
C THR A 93 -16.78 4.47 -7.39
N LEU A 94 -16.57 3.36 -6.65
CA LEU A 94 -16.69 2.02 -7.21
C LEU A 94 -18.10 1.77 -7.76
N GLY A 95 -18.16 1.07 -8.90
CA GLY A 95 -19.41 0.85 -9.63
C GLY A 95 -20.31 -0.25 -9.10
N GLY A 96 -19.87 -1.01 -8.09
CA GLY A 96 -20.57 -2.11 -7.43
C GLY A 96 -20.55 -1.97 -5.91
N PRO A 97 -21.15 -2.92 -5.17
CA PRO A 97 -21.20 -2.88 -3.73
C PRO A 97 -19.81 -2.82 -3.12
N SER A 98 -19.62 -1.99 -2.10
CA SER A 98 -18.35 -1.93 -1.39
C SER A 98 -18.53 -1.64 0.09
N ILE A 99 -17.53 -2.03 0.88
CA ILE A 99 -17.46 -1.76 2.32
C ILE A 99 -16.04 -1.35 2.69
N VAL A 100 -15.90 -0.47 3.68
CA VAL A 100 -14.61 0.00 4.20
C VAL A 100 -14.42 -0.50 5.62
N GLU A 101 -13.23 -1.00 5.94
CA GLU A 101 -12.78 -1.23 7.31
C GLU A 101 -11.40 -0.61 7.56
N LEU A 102 -11.37 0.32 8.52
CA LEU A 102 -10.14 0.98 8.97
C LEU A 102 -9.52 0.21 10.14
N MET A 103 -8.35 -0.37 9.91
CA MET A 103 -7.62 -1.17 10.88
C MET A 103 -6.74 -0.26 11.76
N PRO A 104 -6.64 -0.51 13.08
CA PRO A 104 -5.79 0.26 13.99
C PRO A 104 -4.30 -0.13 13.84
N THR A 105 -3.78 -0.07 12.61
CA THR A 105 -2.41 -0.45 12.25
C THR A 105 -1.62 0.76 11.77
N ASN A 106 -0.29 0.64 11.82
CA ASN A 106 0.66 1.65 11.37
C ASN A 106 1.44 1.14 10.14
N GLY A 107 1.65 2.05 9.18
CA GLY A 107 2.39 1.78 7.95
C GLY A 107 1.58 1.13 6.83
N HIS A 108 2.22 1.04 5.66
CA HIS A 108 1.63 0.61 4.39
C HIS A 108 1.66 -0.93 4.21
N LEU A 109 2.39 -1.65 5.06
CA LEU A 109 2.55 -3.11 5.00
C LEU A 109 2.05 -3.78 6.29
N PRO A 110 0.82 -3.49 6.77
CA PRO A 110 0.34 -4.01 8.04
C PRO A 110 0.22 -5.54 8.05
N GLN A 111 0.10 -6.19 6.89
CA GLN A 111 0.15 -7.65 6.78
C GLN A 111 1.50 -8.25 7.18
N LEU A 112 2.56 -7.45 7.17
CA LEU A 112 3.91 -7.83 7.62
C LEU A 112 4.17 -7.38 9.06
N SER A 113 3.78 -6.14 9.42
CA SER A 113 4.11 -5.51 10.70
C SER A 113 3.06 -5.69 11.81
N SER A 114 1.82 -6.03 11.47
CA SER A 114 0.73 -6.29 12.43
C SER A 114 -0.18 -7.43 11.92
N PRO A 115 0.39 -8.60 11.60
CA PRO A 115 -0.32 -9.69 10.94
C PRO A 115 -1.53 -10.19 11.75
N GLU A 116 -1.46 -10.17 13.07
CA GLU A 116 -2.56 -10.57 13.95
C GLU A 116 -3.83 -9.74 13.74
N VAL A 117 -3.69 -8.43 13.50
CA VAL A 117 -4.82 -7.54 13.20
C VAL A 117 -5.32 -7.81 11.79
N VAL A 118 -4.41 -7.85 10.81
CA VAL A 118 -4.79 -7.98 9.39
C VAL A 118 -5.44 -9.32 9.09
N VAL A 119 -4.92 -10.43 9.63
CA VAL A 119 -5.46 -11.77 9.42
C VAL A 119 -6.89 -11.87 9.97
N ALA A 120 -7.15 -11.33 11.16
CA ALA A 120 -8.48 -11.33 11.76
C ALA A 120 -9.50 -10.58 10.88
N VAL A 121 -9.10 -9.41 10.34
CA VAL A 121 -9.95 -8.60 9.46
C VAL A 121 -10.17 -9.29 8.12
N ILE A 122 -9.13 -9.85 7.49
CA ILE A 122 -9.27 -10.60 6.23
C ILE A 122 -10.23 -11.77 6.40
N VAL A 123 -10.08 -12.59 7.45
CA VAL A 123 -10.95 -13.74 7.69
C VAL A 123 -12.41 -13.32 7.90
N LYS A 124 -12.65 -12.21 8.61
CA LYS A 124 -13.99 -11.63 8.77
C LYS A 124 -14.57 -11.26 7.39
N HIS A 125 -13.81 -10.53 6.57
CA HIS A 125 -14.28 -10.04 5.28
C HIS A 125 -14.48 -11.15 4.23
N LEU A 126 -13.67 -12.20 4.26
CA LEU A 126 -13.87 -13.37 3.39
C LEU A 126 -15.18 -14.12 3.66
N ARG A 127 -15.75 -13.96 4.86
CA ARG A 127 -17.02 -14.58 5.28
C ARG A 127 -18.20 -13.61 5.21
N LEU A 128 -17.96 -12.34 4.90
CA LEU A 128 -18.97 -11.29 4.86
C LEU A 128 -19.42 -11.10 3.42
N ASP A 129 -20.67 -11.43 3.12
CA ASP A 129 -21.29 -11.10 1.85
C ASP A 129 -21.85 -9.66 1.88
N ILE A 130 -21.52 -8.85 0.88
CA ILE A 130 -21.98 -7.46 0.72
C ILE A 130 -22.82 -7.27 -0.54
N THR A 131 -23.26 -8.36 -1.16
CA THR A 131 -24.08 -8.35 -2.39
C THR A 131 -25.58 -8.22 -2.14
N GLN A 132 -26.00 -8.25 -0.87
CA GLN A 132 -27.40 -8.15 -0.45
C GLN A 132 -27.87 -6.71 -0.32
#